data_AF-A0A845JYV3-F1
#
_entry.id   AF-A0A845JYV3-F1
#
_cell.length_a   1.000
_cell.length_b   1.000
_cell.length_c   1.000
_cell.angle_alpha   90.00
_cell.angle_beta   90.00
_cell.angle_gamma   90.00
#
_symmetry.space_group_name_H-M   'P 1'
#
loop_
_entity.id
_entity.type
_entity.pdbx_description
1 polymer ?
#
loop_
_entity_poly.entity_id
_entity_poly.type
_entity_poly.pdbx_seq_one_letter_code
_entity_poly.pdbx_strand_id
1 'polypeptide(L)'
;MTILSENLKNLRKKLNCTQMALSEVLEIGFRTYVRYEAGERDAPVSVMVKLAKLGNVSLDRLLTTKILPEDLDTPDQAKPESTIHNPEVIGGGIEEGRLMLKGLLNDNLVTTNKDEQKLLTLFRKANRASRKKFLLDLEWVFNNTRRSRLTGVKKIPRKLEKEQTAVKLKKLAKNIKKITVRG
;
A
#
# COMPACT_ATOMS: atom_id res chain seq x y z
N MET A 1 -11.25 -36.39 28.09
CA MET A 1 -11.08 -34.93 28.04
C MET A 1 -10.66 -34.55 26.64
N THR A 2 -11.26 -33.51 26.06
CA THR A 2 -10.90 -33.00 24.73
C THR A 2 -9.77 -31.98 24.84
N ILE A 3 -9.01 -31.77 23.75
CA ILE A 3 -7.94 -30.76 23.68
C ILE A 3 -8.47 -29.38 24.09
N LEU A 4 -9.68 -29.04 23.59
CA LEU A 4 -10.37 -27.81 23.97
C LEU A 4 -10.60 -27.71 25.49
N SER A 5 -11.17 -28.73 26.13
CA SER A 5 -11.47 -28.69 27.58
C SER A 5 -10.22 -28.47 28.44
N GLU A 6 -9.09 -29.08 28.07
CA GLU A 6 -7.79 -28.89 28.72
C GLU A 6 -7.27 -27.47 28.52
N ASN A 7 -7.37 -26.95 27.28
CA ASN A 7 -6.92 -25.60 26.94
C ASN A 7 -7.71 -24.51 27.66
N LEU A 8 -9.03 -24.68 27.80
CA LEU A 8 -9.87 -23.75 28.57
C LEU A 8 -9.44 -23.68 30.04
N LYS A 9 -9.15 -24.84 30.64
CA LYS A 9 -8.66 -24.92 32.02
C LYS A 9 -7.29 -24.27 32.17
N ASN A 10 -6.40 -24.44 31.20
CA ASN A 10 -5.05 -23.84 31.22
C ASN A 10 -5.10 -22.32 31.04
N LEU A 11 -5.95 -21.81 30.14
CA LEU A 11 -6.22 -20.38 29.99
C LEU A 11 -6.75 -19.77 31.29
N ARG A 12 -7.73 -20.41 31.93
CA ARG A 12 -8.28 -19.93 33.20
C ARG A 12 -7.20 -19.85 34.29
N LYS A 13 -6.36 -20.89 34.39
CA LYS A 13 -5.23 -20.91 35.34
C LYS A 13 -4.24 -19.79 35.06
N LYS A 14 -3.92 -19.53 33.80
CA LYS A 14 -3.02 -18.44 33.40
C LYS A 14 -3.57 -17.06 33.79
N LEU A 15 -4.86 -16.85 33.60
CA LEU A 15 -5.56 -15.62 33.97
C LEU A 15 -5.81 -15.49 35.48
N ASN A 16 -5.39 -16.49 36.30
CA ASN A 16 -5.64 -16.54 37.74
C ASN A 16 -7.12 -16.32 38.13
N CYS A 17 -8.05 -16.77 37.28
CA CYS A 17 -9.48 -16.59 37.48
C CYS A 17 -10.15 -17.85 38.06
N THR A 18 -11.22 -17.63 38.82
CA THR A 18 -12.12 -18.71 39.23
C THR A 18 -13.06 -19.08 38.09
N GLN A 19 -13.63 -20.29 38.13
CA GLN A 19 -14.63 -20.72 37.13
C GLN A 19 -15.88 -19.81 37.16
N MET A 20 -16.21 -19.27 38.34
CA MET A 20 -17.31 -18.31 38.51
C MET A 20 -17.00 -16.96 37.84
N ALA A 21 -15.83 -16.37 38.13
CA ALA A 21 -15.42 -15.11 37.51
C ALA A 21 -15.35 -15.21 35.99
N LEU A 22 -14.83 -16.32 35.45
CA LEU A 22 -14.77 -16.49 34.00
C LEU A 22 -16.16 -16.69 33.38
N SER A 23 -17.08 -17.35 34.09
CA SER A 23 -18.46 -17.51 33.62
C SER A 23 -19.21 -16.18 33.54
N GLU A 24 -18.95 -15.26 34.50
CA GLU A 24 -19.50 -13.91 34.50
C GLU A 24 -18.96 -13.09 33.33
N VAL A 25 -17.65 -13.10 33.11
CA VAL A 25 -17.00 -12.40 31.98
C VAL A 25 -17.51 -12.90 30.62
N LEU A 26 -17.80 -14.19 30.51
CA LEU A 26 -18.30 -14.78 29.27
C LEU A 26 -19.81 -14.64 29.10
N GLU A 27 -20.53 -14.20 30.14
CA GLU A 27 -22.00 -14.11 30.22
C GLU A 27 -22.67 -15.48 30.06
N ILE A 28 -22.13 -16.50 30.73
CA ILE A 28 -22.59 -17.88 30.65
C ILE A 28 -22.92 -18.38 32.07
N GLY A 29 -23.92 -19.24 32.21
CA GLY A 29 -24.17 -19.90 33.48
C GLY A 29 -22.97 -20.69 34.00
N PHE A 30 -22.67 -20.57 35.29
CA PHE A 30 -21.54 -21.24 35.95
C PHE A 30 -21.45 -22.74 35.63
N ARG A 31 -22.57 -23.48 35.79
CA ARG A 31 -22.62 -24.93 35.50
C ARG A 31 -22.27 -25.23 34.04
N THR A 32 -22.63 -24.36 33.11
CA THR A 32 -22.33 -24.53 31.69
C THR A 32 -20.83 -24.40 31.43
N TYR A 33 -20.16 -23.44 32.06
CA TYR A 33 -18.71 -23.29 31.95
C TYR A 33 -17.95 -24.48 32.57
N VAL A 34 -18.41 -24.97 33.73
CA VAL A 34 -17.83 -26.17 34.37
C VAL A 34 -17.90 -27.39 33.43
N ARG A 35 -19.02 -27.57 32.72
CA ARG A 35 -19.19 -28.68 31.77
C ARG A 35 -18.27 -28.56 30.55
N TYR A 36 -17.91 -27.34 30.15
CA TYR A 36 -16.91 -27.13 29.10
C TYR A 36 -15.51 -27.54 29.56
N GLU A 37 -15.09 -27.17 30.77
CA GLU A 37 -13.79 -27.60 31.33
C GLU A 37 -13.74 -29.12 31.62
N ALA A 38 -14.87 -29.74 31.94
CA ALA A 38 -14.98 -31.19 32.12
C ALA A 38 -14.97 -31.97 30.79
N GLY A 39 -15.24 -31.30 29.67
CA GLY A 39 -15.39 -31.93 28.35
C GLY A 39 -16.69 -32.73 28.19
N GLU A 40 -17.70 -32.46 29.03
CA GLU A 40 -19.05 -33.04 28.89
C GLU A 40 -19.84 -32.40 27.76
N ARG A 41 -19.46 -31.18 27.38
CA ARG A 41 -20.11 -30.38 26.34
C ARG A 41 -19.07 -29.53 25.64
N ASP A 42 -19.19 -29.39 24.31
CA ASP A 42 -18.37 -28.46 23.56
C ASP A 42 -18.89 -27.02 23.69
N ALA A 43 -17.95 -26.09 23.82
CA ALA A 43 -18.27 -24.67 23.85
C ALA A 43 -18.74 -24.20 22.47
N PRO A 44 -19.75 -23.31 22.38
CA PRO A 44 -20.11 -22.72 21.10
C PRO A 44 -18.99 -21.79 20.62
N VAL A 45 -18.88 -21.61 19.30
CA VAL A 45 -17.83 -20.79 18.66
C VAL A 45 -17.79 -19.36 19.23
N SER A 46 -18.95 -18.77 19.55
CA SER A 46 -19.02 -17.44 20.18
C SER A 46 -18.24 -17.35 21.48
N VAL A 47 -18.27 -18.40 22.29
CA VAL A 47 -17.57 -18.49 23.58
C VAL A 47 -16.09 -18.76 23.38
N MET A 48 -15.76 -19.64 22.42
CA MET A 48 -14.36 -19.88 22.05
C MET A 48 -13.68 -18.60 21.58
N VAL A 49 -14.35 -17.78 20.77
CA VAL A 49 -13.82 -16.49 20.30
C VAL A 49 -13.62 -15.51 21.46
N LYS A 50 -14.57 -15.41 22.40
CA LYS A 50 -14.41 -14.57 23.60
C LYS A 50 -13.19 -15.03 24.43
N LEU A 51 -13.03 -16.33 24.64
CA LEU A 51 -11.91 -16.93 25.38
C LEU A 51 -10.56 -16.72 24.68
N ALA A 52 -10.51 -16.92 23.36
CA ALA A 52 -9.32 -16.67 22.55
C ALA A 52 -8.85 -15.22 22.68
N LYS A 53 -9.79 -14.26 22.64
CA LYS A 53 -9.50 -12.83 22.86
C LYS A 53 -9.01 -12.53 24.28
N LEU A 54 -9.63 -13.14 25.30
CA LEU A 54 -9.21 -12.97 26.70
C LEU A 54 -7.81 -13.54 26.95
N GLY A 55 -7.49 -14.66 26.31
CA GLY A 55 -6.20 -15.31 26.42
C GLY A 55 -5.10 -14.73 25.53
N ASN A 56 -5.41 -13.80 24.62
CA ASN A 56 -4.51 -13.37 23.54
C ASN A 56 -3.93 -14.56 22.74
N VAL A 57 -4.78 -15.56 22.47
CA VAL A 57 -4.44 -16.77 21.71
C VAL A 57 -5.29 -16.84 20.45
N SER A 58 -4.74 -17.38 19.37
CA SER A 58 -5.50 -17.64 18.14
C SER A 58 -6.53 -18.77 18.34
N LEU A 59 -7.67 -18.66 17.66
CA LEU A 59 -8.71 -19.69 17.75
C LEU A 59 -8.22 -21.05 17.24
N ASP A 60 -7.34 -21.05 16.22
CA ASP A 60 -6.71 -22.27 15.70
C ASP A 60 -5.83 -22.94 16.76
N ARG A 61 -4.94 -22.19 17.43
CA ARG A 61 -4.12 -22.71 18.52
C ARG A 61 -4.97 -23.23 19.68
N LEU A 62 -6.08 -22.56 19.99
CA LEU A 62 -7.03 -23.00 21.01
C LEU A 62 -7.67 -24.37 20.72
N LEU A 63 -7.83 -24.73 19.44
CA LEU A 63 -8.52 -25.96 19.02
C LEU A 63 -7.56 -27.09 18.65
N THR A 64 -6.41 -26.75 18.07
CA THR A 64 -5.52 -27.70 17.40
C THR A 64 -4.36 -28.16 18.28
N THR A 65 -3.83 -27.31 19.16
CA THR A 65 -2.65 -27.62 19.98
C THR A 65 -2.97 -27.61 21.47
N LYS A 66 -2.28 -28.46 22.25
CA LYS A 66 -2.38 -28.42 23.70
C LYS A 66 -1.58 -27.23 24.21
N ILE A 67 -2.25 -26.29 24.86
CA ILE A 67 -1.65 -25.06 25.38
C ILE A 67 -1.12 -25.33 26.78
N LEU A 68 0.19 -25.23 26.99
CA LEU A 68 0.78 -25.27 28.34
C LEU A 68 0.73 -23.88 29.01
N PRO A 69 0.80 -23.79 30.34
CA PRO A 69 0.82 -22.52 31.05
C PRO A 69 2.01 -21.62 30.68
N GLU A 70 3.19 -22.20 30.37
CA GLU A 70 4.36 -21.44 29.90
C GLU A 70 4.17 -20.89 28.48
N ASP A 71 3.43 -21.61 27.63
CA ASP A 71 3.24 -21.28 26.21
C ASP A 71 2.36 -20.03 25.97
N LEU A 72 1.71 -19.54 27.03
CA LEU A 72 0.80 -18.39 27.01
C LEU A 72 1.52 -17.05 27.29
N ASP A 73 2.80 -17.06 27.66
CA ASP A 73 3.60 -15.83 27.85
C ASP A 73 4.03 -15.18 26.54
N THR A 74 4.04 -15.98 25.45
CA THR A 74 4.18 -15.47 24.10
C THR A 74 2.80 -15.31 23.50
N PRO A 75 2.23 -14.08 23.47
CA PRO A 75 0.95 -13.90 22.80
C PRO A 75 1.11 -14.40 21.36
N ASP A 76 0.13 -15.15 20.88
CA ASP A 76 -0.07 -15.30 19.45
C ASP A 76 -0.33 -13.88 18.96
N GLN A 77 0.73 -13.16 18.60
CA GLN A 77 0.58 -11.83 18.04
C GLN A 77 -0.44 -12.00 16.93
N ALA A 78 -1.61 -11.39 17.12
CA ALA A 78 -2.41 -10.97 16.01
C ALA A 78 -1.41 -10.24 15.13
N LYS A 79 -1.14 -10.78 13.95
CA LYS A 79 -0.47 -10.06 12.91
C LYS A 79 -1.61 -9.37 12.14
N PRO A 80 -2.20 -8.23 12.59
CA PRO A 80 -2.63 -7.31 11.58
C PRO A 80 -1.34 -6.82 10.94
N GLU A 81 -1.25 -7.03 9.64
CA GLU A 81 -0.21 -6.48 8.78
C GLU A 81 1.10 -7.27 8.89
N SER A 82 1.39 -7.99 7.81
CA SER A 82 2.73 -7.90 7.27
C SER A 82 3.11 -6.41 7.27
N THR A 83 3.85 -5.95 8.28
CA THR A 83 4.90 -4.96 8.03
C THR A 83 5.68 -5.61 6.89
N ILE A 84 5.40 -5.18 5.67
CA ILE A 84 6.15 -5.64 4.52
C ILE A 84 7.52 -5.05 4.74
N HIS A 85 8.37 -5.77 5.47
CA HIS A 85 9.79 -5.47 5.57
C HIS A 85 10.32 -5.65 4.16
N ASN A 86 10.42 -4.53 3.44
CA ASN A 86 10.85 -4.43 2.05
C ASN A 86 9.81 -4.98 1.06
N PRO A 87 8.81 -4.18 0.66
CA PRO A 87 7.92 -4.58 -0.40
C PRO A 87 8.70 -4.83 -1.68
N GLU A 88 8.62 -6.07 -2.17
CA GLU A 88 9.24 -6.50 -3.41
C GLU A 88 8.62 -5.70 -4.56
N VAL A 89 9.45 -4.98 -5.31
CA VAL A 89 9.02 -4.22 -6.49
C VAL A 89 8.78 -5.22 -7.61
N ILE A 90 7.51 -5.35 -8.03
CA ILE A 90 7.13 -6.24 -9.13
C ILE A 90 7.35 -5.55 -10.48
N GLY A 91 7.21 -4.23 -10.51
CA GLY A 91 7.32 -3.47 -11.75
C GLY A 91 7.31 -1.97 -11.51
N GLY A 92 7.60 -1.22 -12.57
CA GLY A 92 7.78 0.22 -12.50
C GLY A 92 9.21 0.63 -12.12
N GLY A 93 9.68 1.71 -12.72
CA GLY A 93 11.00 2.30 -12.45
C GLY A 93 10.92 3.67 -11.77
N ILE A 94 12.02 4.08 -11.14
CA ILE A 94 12.16 5.44 -10.62
C ILE A 94 12.02 6.47 -11.75
N GLU A 95 12.52 6.14 -12.95
CA GLU A 95 12.41 6.96 -14.17
C GLU A 95 10.97 7.11 -14.68
N GLU A 96 10.13 6.09 -14.46
CA GLU A 96 8.71 6.13 -14.82
C GLU A 96 7.86 6.85 -13.77
N GLY A 97 8.45 7.16 -12.62
CA GLY A 97 7.80 7.82 -11.49
C GLY A 97 6.74 6.98 -10.79
N ARG A 98 6.76 5.65 -11.00
CA ARG A 98 5.76 4.70 -10.47
C ARG A 98 6.45 3.41 -10.04
N LEU A 99 6.07 2.90 -8.87
CA LEU A 99 6.47 1.59 -8.37
C LEU A 99 5.25 0.74 -8.05
N MET A 100 5.21 -0.47 -8.60
CA MET A 100 4.26 -1.51 -8.26
C MET A 100 4.87 -2.41 -7.21
N LEU A 101 4.23 -2.46 -6.04
CA LEU A 101 4.71 -3.22 -4.90
C LEU A 101 3.87 -4.48 -4.71
N LYS A 102 4.52 -5.61 -4.45
CA LYS A 102 3.84 -6.89 -4.20
C LYS A 102 2.90 -6.80 -3.02
N GLY A 103 1.64 -7.19 -3.24
CA GLY A 103 0.58 -7.15 -2.22
C GLY A 103 -0.14 -5.80 -2.08
N LEU A 104 0.28 -4.76 -2.82
CA LEU A 104 -0.44 -3.50 -2.91
C LEU A 104 -1.20 -3.43 -4.23
N LEU A 105 -2.51 -3.19 -4.15
CA LEU A 105 -3.38 -3.06 -5.33
C LEU A 105 -3.14 -1.77 -6.12
N ASN A 106 -2.48 -0.77 -5.52
CA ASN A 106 -2.33 0.55 -6.10
C ASN A 106 -0.88 0.83 -6.53
N ASP A 107 -0.73 1.48 -7.68
CA ASP A 107 0.54 2.06 -8.13
C ASP A 107 1.02 3.12 -7.12
N ASN A 108 2.27 3.02 -6.67
CA ASN A 108 2.87 3.99 -5.79
C ASN A 108 3.64 5.02 -6.61
N LEU A 109 3.18 6.27 -6.61
CA LEU A 109 3.87 7.38 -7.27
C LEU A 109 5.17 7.71 -6.52
N VAL A 110 6.29 7.76 -7.24
CA VAL A 110 7.63 8.05 -6.73
C VAL A 110 8.28 9.12 -7.62
N THR A 111 9.13 9.96 -7.05
CA THR A 111 9.89 10.98 -7.78
C THR A 111 11.21 11.21 -7.06
N THR A 112 12.25 11.56 -7.81
CA THR A 112 13.55 12.00 -7.29
C THR A 112 13.60 13.50 -7.02
N ASN A 113 12.67 14.27 -7.60
CA ASN A 113 12.66 15.71 -7.50
C ASN A 113 12.06 16.17 -6.16
N LYS A 114 12.78 17.04 -5.44
CA LYS A 114 12.39 17.52 -4.10
C LYS A 114 11.05 18.25 -4.10
N ASP A 115 10.75 19.02 -5.15
CA ASP A 115 9.52 19.82 -5.21
C ASP A 115 8.31 18.94 -5.54
N GLU A 116 8.49 17.97 -6.43
CA GLU A 116 7.47 16.95 -6.71
C GLU A 116 7.22 16.06 -5.50
N GLN A 117 8.25 15.73 -4.72
CA GLN A 117 8.11 14.95 -3.49
C GLN A 117 7.27 15.70 -2.45
N LYS A 118 7.48 17.02 -2.28
CA LYS A 118 6.64 17.85 -1.41
C LYS A 118 5.19 17.85 -1.90
N LEU A 119 4.98 17.99 -3.21
CA LEU A 119 3.66 17.97 -3.83
C LEU A 119 2.95 16.62 -3.61
N LEU A 120 3.62 15.50 -3.83
CA LEU A 120 3.09 14.15 -3.55
C LEU A 120 2.76 13.98 -2.06
N THR A 121 3.60 14.53 -1.17
CA THR A 121 3.36 14.48 0.28
C THR A 121 2.09 15.25 0.66
N LEU A 122 1.88 16.44 0.10
CA LEU A 122 0.66 17.22 0.30
C LEU A 122 -0.57 16.50 -0.26
N PHE A 123 -0.46 15.93 -1.46
CA PHE A 123 -1.53 15.15 -2.09
C PHE A 123 -1.92 13.94 -1.23
N ARG A 124 -0.95 13.22 -0.68
CA ARG A 124 -1.16 12.08 0.22
C ARG A 124 -1.86 12.50 1.52
N LYS A 125 -1.58 13.70 2.05
CA LYS A 125 -2.26 14.23 3.24
C LYS A 125 -3.66 14.78 2.98
N ALA A 126 -3.99 15.12 1.74
CA ALA A 126 -5.27 15.73 1.38
C ALA A 126 -6.46 14.74 1.39
N ASN A 127 -7.67 15.25 1.68
CA ASN A 127 -8.91 14.48 1.66
C ASN A 127 -9.35 14.14 0.22
N ARG A 128 -10.20 13.12 0.03
CA ARG A 128 -10.64 12.60 -1.27
C ARG A 128 -11.22 13.67 -2.20
N ALA A 129 -12.02 14.60 -1.66
CA ALA A 129 -12.59 15.71 -2.43
C ALA A 129 -11.51 16.69 -2.92
N SER A 130 -10.57 17.03 -2.04
CA SER A 130 -9.44 17.93 -2.33
C SER A 130 -8.50 17.31 -3.38
N ARG A 131 -8.24 16.00 -3.30
CA ARG A 131 -7.45 15.27 -4.30
C ARG A 131 -8.07 15.33 -5.70
N LYS A 132 -9.40 15.20 -5.81
CA LYS A 132 -10.09 15.31 -7.11
C LYS A 132 -9.93 16.71 -7.72
N LYS A 133 -10.13 17.76 -6.93
CA LYS A 133 -9.92 19.15 -7.40
C LYS A 133 -8.48 19.36 -7.86
N PHE A 134 -7.52 18.87 -7.09
CA PHE A 134 -6.11 18.96 -7.43
C PHE A 134 -5.77 18.28 -8.77
N LEU A 135 -6.35 17.11 -9.04
CA LEU A 135 -6.17 16.42 -10.32
C LEU A 135 -6.82 17.19 -11.49
N LEU A 136 -7.99 17.81 -11.28
CA LEU A 136 -8.64 18.65 -12.29
C LEU A 136 -7.80 19.89 -12.60
N ASP A 137 -7.26 20.55 -11.58
CA ASP A 137 -6.38 21.72 -11.75
C ASP A 137 -5.11 21.32 -12.52
N LEU A 138 -4.50 20.17 -12.19
CA LEU A 138 -3.33 19.66 -12.93
C LEU A 138 -3.65 19.32 -14.38
N GLU A 139 -4.79 18.68 -14.64
CA GLU A 139 -5.23 18.37 -16.00
C GLU A 139 -5.46 19.65 -16.81
N TRP A 140 -6.09 20.65 -16.21
CA TRP A 140 -6.29 21.96 -16.82
C TRP A 140 -4.95 22.65 -17.15
N VAL A 141 -4.02 22.68 -16.19
CA VAL A 141 -2.67 23.26 -16.39
C VAL A 141 -1.94 22.54 -17.51
N PHE A 142 -1.98 21.20 -17.56
CA PHE A 142 -1.31 20.40 -18.58
C PHE A 142 -1.88 20.65 -19.98
N ASN A 143 -3.20 20.69 -20.10
CA ASN A 143 -3.88 20.95 -21.37
C ASN A 143 -3.63 22.38 -21.87
N ASN A 144 -3.59 23.37 -20.97
CA ASN A 144 -3.31 24.75 -21.34
C ASN A 144 -1.83 25.02 -21.61
N THR A 145 -0.91 24.38 -20.90
CA THR A 145 0.53 24.48 -21.24
C THR A 145 0.84 23.85 -22.58
N ARG A 146 0.18 22.73 -22.96
CA ARG A 146 0.26 22.20 -24.34
C ARG A 146 -0.25 23.19 -25.38
N ARG A 147 -1.38 23.86 -25.13
CA ARG A 147 -1.89 24.94 -26.00
C ARG A 147 -0.88 26.09 -26.13
N SER A 148 -0.23 26.49 -25.04
CA SER A 148 0.79 27.55 -25.06
C SER A 148 2.06 27.15 -25.85
N ARG A 149 2.51 25.89 -25.74
CA ARG A 149 3.68 25.37 -26.49
C ARG A 149 3.38 25.27 -27.98
N LEU A 150 2.16 24.93 -28.37
CA LEU A 150 1.71 24.93 -29.77
C LEU A 150 1.66 26.35 -30.37
N THR A 151 1.37 27.37 -29.57
CA THR A 151 1.35 28.77 -30.01
C THR A 151 2.72 29.46 -29.98
N GLY A 152 3.78 28.77 -29.53
CA GLY A 152 5.10 29.34 -29.26
C GLY A 152 6.14 29.25 -30.39
N VAL A 153 5.77 28.85 -31.61
CA VAL A 153 6.68 29.00 -32.75
C VAL A 153 6.61 30.45 -33.22
N LYS A 154 7.55 31.29 -32.76
CA LYS A 154 7.76 32.62 -33.36
C LYS A 154 8.08 32.41 -34.85
N LYS A 155 7.09 32.62 -35.72
CA LYS A 155 7.28 32.61 -37.19
C LYS A 155 8.38 33.62 -37.51
N ILE A 156 9.51 33.14 -38.05
CA ILE A 156 10.56 34.01 -38.57
C ILE A 156 9.90 34.85 -39.67
N PRO A 157 10.08 36.19 -39.69
CA PRO A 157 9.48 37.01 -40.74
C PRO A 157 9.96 36.52 -42.11
N ARG A 158 9.01 36.25 -43.02
CA ARG A 158 9.26 35.68 -44.36
C ARG A 158 10.41 36.32 -45.13
N LYS A 159 10.70 37.61 -44.88
CA LYS A 159 11.81 38.35 -45.48
C LYS A 159 13.18 37.77 -45.06
N LEU A 160 13.34 37.48 -43.78
CA LEU A 160 14.59 36.95 -43.20
C LEU A 160 14.81 35.49 -43.64
N GLU A 161 13.74 34.69 -43.77
CA GLU A 161 13.81 33.34 -44.34
C GLU A 161 14.24 33.36 -45.83
N LYS A 162 13.70 34.30 -46.62
CA LYS A 162 14.08 34.48 -48.03
C LYS A 162 15.54 34.90 -48.19
N GLU A 163 16.04 35.77 -47.31
CA GLU A 163 17.45 36.18 -47.31
C GLU A 163 18.38 35.01 -46.94
N GLN A 164 18.05 34.24 -45.91
CA GLN A 164 18.83 33.07 -45.52
C GLN A 164 18.86 31.97 -46.61
N THR A 165 17.73 31.73 -47.26
CA THR A 165 17.64 30.75 -48.37
C THR A 165 18.42 31.22 -49.60
N ALA A 166 18.35 32.51 -49.96
CA ALA A 166 19.15 33.08 -51.04
C ALA A 166 20.66 32.97 -50.78
N VAL A 167 21.10 33.19 -49.53
CA VAL A 167 22.52 33.02 -49.15
C VAL A 167 22.96 31.55 -49.26
N LYS A 168 22.12 30.60 -48.83
CA LYS A 168 22.40 29.15 -48.98
C LYS A 168 22.49 28.74 -50.44
N LEU A 169 21.58 29.19 -51.30
CA LEU A 169 21.60 28.91 -52.74
C LEU A 169 22.85 29.49 -53.42
N LYS A 170 23.26 30.72 -53.06
CA LYS A 170 24.51 31.32 -53.56
C LYS A 170 25.76 30.51 -53.16
N LYS A 171 25.80 29.96 -51.94
CA LYS A 171 26.90 29.09 -51.49
C LYS A 171 26.92 27.77 -52.25
N LEU A 172 25.77 27.14 -52.46
CA LEU A 172 25.63 25.92 -53.26
C LEU A 172 26.10 26.14 -54.71
N ALA A 173 25.65 27.21 -55.36
CA ALA A 173 26.06 27.54 -56.72
C ALA A 173 27.57 27.77 -56.85
N LYS A 174 28.20 28.42 -55.85
CA LYS A 174 29.66 28.59 -55.81
C LYS A 174 30.41 27.27 -55.62
N ASN A 175 29.88 26.36 -54.81
CA ASN A 175 30.45 25.02 -54.63
C ASN A 175 30.35 24.18 -55.89
N ILE A 176 29.19 24.20 -56.57
CA ILE A 176 28.99 23.49 -57.85
C ILE A 176 29.97 24.04 -58.90
N LYS A 177 30.10 25.36 -59.04
CA LYS A 177 31.09 25.96 -59.96
C LYS A 177 32.54 25.58 -59.63
N LYS A 178 32.90 25.44 -58.35
CA LYS A 178 34.24 24.97 -57.93
C LYS A 178 34.50 23.51 -58.30
N ILE A 179 33.45 22.68 -58.31
CA ILE A 179 33.55 21.25 -58.64
C ILE A 179 33.65 21.08 -60.17
N THR A 180 32.90 21.86 -60.96
CA THR A 180 32.90 21.74 -62.42
C THR A 180 34.11 22.36 -63.14
N VAL A 181 34.89 23.23 -62.48
CA VAL A 181 36.10 23.87 -63.06
C VAL A 181 37.39 23.10 -62.71
N ARG A 182 37.30 22.05 -61.90
CA ARG A 182 38.43 21.18 -61.51
C ARG A 182 38.46 19.82 -62.22
N GLY A 183 37.64 19.65 -63.27
CA GLY A 183 37.66 18.50 -64.18
C GLY A 183 38.33 18.86 -65.48
#